data_AF-A0A1L7XKZ3-F1
#
_entry.id   AF-A0A1L7XKZ3-F1
#
_cell.length_a   1.000
_cell.length_b   1.000
_cell.length_c   1.000
_cell.angle_alpha   90.00
_cell.angle_beta   90.00
_cell.angle_gamma   90.00
#
_symmetry.space_group_name_H-M   'P 1'
#
loop_
_entity.id
_entity.type
_entity.pdbx_description
1 polymer ?
#
loop_
_entity_poly.entity_id
_entity_poly.type
_entity_poly.pdbx_seq_one_letter_code
_entity_poly.pdbx_strand_id
1 'polypeptide(L)'
;MDSIQAFVASNKAQVDLAWHLFIYAPLVLRPQFVRHFTSSKRAGYYKLPYIPLLVHIFLGVIIVGRYQFKAVSSTKPPQADALDIAMGVTNAIISWRLCKYESRGNPRIARVGFQVMGLMLLFPALMCYRAANPVWYHALAKMHNAFVYVRWLIDVGGGLGIFDGFHELYTISVFFGGILGAWEGRFPWDGILGVPLALVFHIALVVVERFISSQITPELINSQVNPFLWLMLFIGLVDVGTYKTLKGPRVVSDDSKDVGDTDNQT
;
A
#
# COMPACT_ATOMS: atom_id res chain seq x y z
N MET A 1 -25.17 20.52 -24.69
CA MET A 1 -24.10 19.61 -24.24
C MET A 1 -22.93 19.87 -25.15
N ASP A 2 -21.80 20.34 -24.63
CA ASP A 2 -20.69 20.85 -25.44
C ASP A 2 -20.04 19.72 -26.25
N SER A 3 -19.46 20.04 -27.42
CA SER A 3 -18.84 19.05 -28.33
C SER A 3 -17.80 18.17 -27.61
N ILE A 4 -17.07 18.74 -26.64
CA ILE A 4 -16.12 18.01 -25.79
C ILE A 4 -16.82 17.01 -24.88
N GLN A 5 -17.92 17.40 -24.22
CA GLN A 5 -18.68 16.50 -23.35
C GLN A 5 -19.28 15.34 -24.14
N ALA A 6 -19.80 15.61 -25.35
CA ALA A 6 -20.29 14.59 -26.25
C ALA A 6 -19.17 13.62 -26.66
N PHE A 7 -18.00 14.13 -27.03
CA PHE A 7 -16.83 13.30 -27.37
C PHE A 7 -16.40 12.41 -26.20
N VAL A 8 -16.27 12.96 -24.99
CA VAL A 8 -15.87 12.20 -23.79
C VAL A 8 -16.92 11.15 -23.42
N ALA A 9 -18.21 11.48 -23.55
CA ALA A 9 -19.28 10.53 -23.28
C ALA A 9 -19.26 9.35 -24.28
N SER A 10 -19.06 9.63 -25.57
CA SER A 10 -19.02 8.61 -26.63
C SER A 10 -17.73 7.79 -26.65
N ASN A 11 -16.60 8.33 -26.17
CA ASN A 11 -15.28 7.69 -26.23
C ASN A 11 -14.68 7.42 -24.85
N LYS A 12 -15.52 7.25 -23.82
CA LYS A 12 -15.09 7.17 -22.42
C LYS A 12 -14.00 6.12 -22.20
N ALA A 13 -14.14 4.93 -22.78
CA ALA A 13 -13.17 3.84 -22.62
C ALA A 13 -11.84 4.14 -23.31
N GLN A 14 -11.86 4.75 -24.49
CA GLN A 14 -10.67 5.11 -25.27
C GLN A 14 -9.91 6.26 -24.59
N VAL A 15 -10.64 7.26 -24.09
CA VAL A 15 -10.06 8.38 -23.33
C VAL A 15 -9.44 7.87 -22.03
N ASP A 16 -10.12 6.97 -21.32
CA ASP A 16 -9.60 6.35 -20.11
C ASP A 16 -8.35 5.48 -20.38
N LEU A 17 -8.34 4.68 -21.44
CA LEU A 17 -7.15 3.94 -21.87
C LEU A 17 -5.99 4.89 -22.23
N ALA A 18 -6.26 5.96 -22.99
CA ALA A 18 -5.25 6.94 -23.37
C ALA A 18 -4.63 7.62 -22.14
N TRP A 19 -5.45 7.95 -21.14
CA TRP A 19 -4.98 8.44 -19.83
C TRP A 19 -4.06 7.42 -19.15
N HIS A 20 -4.43 6.14 -19.14
CA HIS A 20 -3.60 5.10 -18.54
C HIS A 20 -2.28 4.90 -19.27
N LEU A 21 -2.29 4.91 -20.61
CA LEU A 21 -1.06 4.89 -21.39
C LEU A 21 -0.19 6.10 -21.07
N PHE A 22 -0.78 7.29 -20.93
CA PHE A 22 -0.07 8.51 -20.59
C PHE A 22 0.62 8.44 -19.21
N ILE A 23 -0.04 7.90 -18.17
CA ILE A 23 0.55 7.84 -16.82
C ILE A 23 1.48 6.63 -16.62
N TYR A 24 1.26 5.52 -17.33
CA TYR A 24 2.08 4.29 -17.21
C TYR A 24 3.28 4.27 -18.15
N ALA A 25 3.14 4.70 -19.41
CA ALA A 25 4.20 4.56 -20.41
C ALA A 25 5.51 5.26 -20.00
N PRO A 26 5.50 6.50 -19.47
CA PRO A 26 6.72 7.14 -19.02
C PRO A 26 7.43 6.39 -17.90
N LEU A 27 6.69 5.68 -17.03
CA LEU A 27 7.29 4.85 -16.00
C LEU A 27 7.91 3.59 -16.60
N VAL A 28 7.17 2.86 -17.42
CA VAL A 28 7.63 1.57 -17.99
C VAL A 28 8.77 1.75 -19.00
N LEU A 29 8.74 2.83 -19.80
CA LEU A 29 9.74 3.10 -20.83
C LEU A 29 11.06 3.64 -20.27
N ARG A 30 11.10 4.11 -19.01
CA ARG A 30 12.34 4.56 -18.38
C ARG A 30 13.24 3.36 -18.04
N PRO A 31 14.45 3.26 -18.61
CA PRO A 31 15.37 2.15 -18.32
C PRO A 31 15.71 2.04 -16.83
N GLN A 32 15.75 3.17 -16.13
CA GLN A 32 16.01 3.23 -14.69
C GLN A 32 14.88 2.61 -13.86
N PHE A 33 13.62 2.78 -14.29
CA PHE A 33 12.46 2.17 -13.63
C PHE A 33 12.53 0.66 -13.78
N VAL A 34 12.70 0.15 -15.00
CA VAL A 34 12.83 -1.29 -15.25
C VAL A 34 13.98 -1.87 -14.42
N ARG A 35 15.17 -1.25 -14.45
CA ARG A 35 16.32 -1.68 -13.63
C ARG A 35 16.06 -1.59 -12.12
N HIS A 36 15.26 -0.62 -11.65
CA HIS A 36 14.90 -0.48 -10.24
C HIS A 36 14.05 -1.66 -9.76
N PHE A 37 13.11 -2.13 -10.59
CA PHE A 37 12.18 -3.18 -10.23
C PHE A 37 12.65 -4.59 -10.55
N THR A 38 13.53 -4.77 -11.53
CA THR A 38 14.07 -6.10 -11.88
C THR A 38 15.37 -6.45 -11.13
N SER A 39 15.85 -5.56 -10.27
CA SER A 39 17.09 -5.78 -9.51
C SER A 39 16.81 -6.29 -8.10
N SER A 40 17.10 -7.58 -7.89
CA SER A 40 17.09 -8.20 -6.55
C SER A 40 18.05 -7.51 -5.58
N LYS A 41 19.18 -6.99 -6.06
CA LYS A 41 20.16 -6.24 -5.26
C LYS A 41 19.54 -4.99 -4.63
N ARG A 42 18.71 -4.26 -5.38
CA ARG A 42 18.06 -3.04 -4.90
C ARG A 42 16.97 -3.36 -3.88
N ALA A 43 16.15 -4.38 -4.13
CA ALA A 43 15.18 -4.85 -3.14
C ALA A 43 15.86 -5.31 -1.84
N GLY A 44 16.99 -6.02 -1.94
CA GLY A 44 17.82 -6.42 -0.81
C GLY A 44 18.38 -5.24 -0.01
N TYR A 45 18.88 -4.20 -0.70
CA TYR A 45 19.34 -2.96 -0.06
C TYR A 45 18.25 -2.32 0.81
N TYR A 46 17.00 -2.35 0.33
CA TYR A 46 15.86 -1.81 1.07
C TYR A 46 15.17 -2.81 2.01
N LYS A 47 15.74 -4.00 2.20
CA LYS A 47 15.18 -5.07 3.06
C LYS A 47 13.74 -5.46 2.69
N LEU A 48 13.36 -5.27 1.43
CA LEU A 48 12.06 -5.66 0.90
C LEU A 48 12.11 -7.07 0.33
N PRO A 49 11.09 -7.92 0.55
CA PRO A 49 11.05 -9.24 -0.05
C PRO A 49 10.78 -9.11 -1.55
N TYR A 50 11.80 -9.38 -2.36
CA TYR A 50 11.80 -9.12 -3.81
C TYR A 50 10.63 -9.79 -4.54
N ILE A 51 10.38 -11.07 -4.28
CA ILE A 51 9.32 -11.84 -4.96
C ILE A 51 7.93 -11.24 -4.66
N PRO A 52 7.51 -11.06 -3.39
CA PRO A 52 6.25 -10.37 -3.09
C PRO A 52 6.14 -8.99 -3.73
N LEU A 53 7.22 -8.19 -3.75
CA LEU A 53 7.21 -6.87 -4.37
C LEU A 53 6.97 -6.95 -5.88
N LEU A 54 7.64 -7.87 -6.58
CA LEU A 54 7.40 -8.09 -8.01
C LEU A 54 5.96 -8.51 -8.27
N VAL A 55 5.46 -9.50 -7.54
CA VAL A 55 4.09 -10.00 -7.72
C VAL A 55 3.08 -8.88 -7.47
N HIS A 56 3.28 -8.04 -6.45
CA HIS A 56 2.43 -6.88 -6.18
C HIS A 56 2.30 -5.93 -7.38
N ILE A 57 3.43 -5.60 -7.98
CA ILE A 57 3.51 -4.67 -9.11
C ILE A 57 2.91 -5.29 -10.36
N PHE A 58 3.29 -6.53 -10.69
CA PHE A 58 2.79 -7.21 -11.88
C PHE A 58 1.29 -7.47 -11.80
N LEU A 59 0.77 -7.91 -10.65
CA LEU A 59 -0.67 -8.08 -10.47
C LEU A 59 -1.41 -6.76 -10.68
N GLY A 60 -0.90 -5.65 -10.14
CA GLY A 60 -1.52 -4.35 -10.35
C GLY A 60 -1.60 -3.95 -11.82
N VAL A 61 -0.49 -4.10 -12.56
CA VAL A 61 -0.46 -3.81 -14.00
C VAL A 61 -1.41 -4.72 -14.79
N ILE A 62 -1.43 -6.03 -14.47
CA ILE A 62 -2.29 -7.00 -15.16
C ILE A 62 -3.77 -6.71 -14.90
N ILE A 63 -4.16 -6.42 -13.66
CA ILE A 63 -5.56 -6.11 -13.30
C ILE A 63 -6.02 -4.86 -14.07
N VAL A 64 -5.22 -3.80 -14.08
CA VAL A 64 -5.53 -2.56 -14.82
C VAL A 64 -5.60 -2.83 -16.33
N GLY A 65 -4.63 -3.57 -16.88
CA GLY A 65 -4.62 -3.93 -18.30
C GLY A 65 -5.82 -4.75 -18.74
N ARG A 66 -6.24 -5.73 -17.92
CA ARG A 66 -7.44 -6.54 -18.17
C ARG A 66 -8.71 -5.71 -18.07
N TYR A 67 -8.81 -4.82 -17.08
CA TYR A 67 -9.92 -3.89 -16.97
C TYR A 67 -10.05 -3.04 -18.24
N GLN A 68 -8.93 -2.43 -18.67
CA GLN A 68 -8.91 -1.59 -19.86
C GLN A 68 -9.27 -2.36 -21.14
N PHE A 69 -8.71 -3.57 -21.30
CA PHE A 69 -9.04 -4.44 -22.42
C PHE A 69 -10.54 -4.75 -22.47
N LYS A 70 -11.15 -5.12 -21.34
CA LYS A 70 -12.60 -5.36 -21.25
C LYS A 70 -13.42 -4.11 -21.55
N ALA A 71 -12.95 -2.93 -21.13
CA ALA A 71 -13.62 -1.66 -21.36
C ALA A 71 -13.63 -1.23 -22.83
N VAL A 72 -12.55 -1.50 -23.58
CA VAL A 72 -12.47 -1.14 -25.00
C VAL A 72 -13.04 -2.21 -25.93
N SER A 73 -13.05 -3.47 -25.51
CA SER A 73 -13.49 -4.60 -26.35
C SER A 73 -14.99 -4.84 -26.32
N SER A 74 -15.73 -4.16 -25.45
CA SER A 74 -17.16 -4.36 -25.24
C SER A 74 -17.87 -3.03 -25.06
N THR A 75 -19.12 -2.95 -25.54
CA THR A 75 -20.00 -1.80 -25.27
C THR A 75 -20.65 -1.88 -23.89
N LYS A 76 -20.55 -3.02 -23.20
CA LYS A 76 -21.06 -3.20 -21.84
C LYS A 76 -20.03 -2.78 -20.80
N PRO A 77 -20.46 -2.24 -19.64
CA PRO A 77 -19.55 -1.95 -18.54
C PRO A 77 -18.71 -3.19 -18.15
N PRO A 78 -17.39 -3.04 -17.90
CA PRO A 78 -16.52 -4.15 -17.55
C PRO A 78 -16.98 -4.86 -16.28
N GLN A 79 -16.96 -6.19 -16.30
CA GLN A 79 -17.21 -7.02 -15.12
C GLN A 79 -15.99 -7.90 -14.81
N ALA A 80 -15.74 -8.06 -13.51
CA ALA A 80 -14.70 -8.94 -13.01
C ALA A 80 -15.09 -10.40 -13.24
N ASP A 81 -14.12 -11.22 -13.65
CA ASP A 81 -14.24 -12.68 -13.60
C ASP A 81 -13.51 -13.24 -12.36
N ALA A 82 -13.56 -14.57 -12.20
CA ALA A 82 -12.91 -15.25 -11.07
C ALA A 82 -11.39 -14.98 -11.00
N LEU A 83 -10.73 -14.81 -12.15
CA LEU A 83 -9.30 -14.51 -12.19
C LEU A 83 -9.03 -13.10 -11.69
N ASP A 84 -9.82 -12.11 -12.10
CA ASP A 84 -9.70 -10.73 -11.62
C ASP A 84 -9.87 -10.64 -10.09
N ILE A 85 -10.85 -11.37 -9.55
CA ILE A 85 -11.11 -11.45 -8.11
C ILE A 85 -9.93 -12.09 -7.39
N ALA A 86 -9.43 -13.23 -7.88
CA ALA A 86 -8.29 -13.93 -7.29
C ALA A 86 -7.03 -13.07 -7.28
N MET A 87 -6.76 -12.35 -8.37
CA MET A 87 -5.64 -11.40 -8.44
C MET A 87 -5.83 -10.24 -7.47
N GLY A 88 -7.04 -9.68 -7.34
CA GLY A 88 -7.36 -8.63 -6.39
C GLY A 88 -7.13 -9.04 -4.93
N VAL A 89 -7.64 -10.20 -4.53
CA VAL A 89 -7.43 -10.76 -3.19
C VAL A 89 -5.96 -11.05 -2.94
N THR A 90 -5.28 -11.68 -3.91
CA THR A 90 -3.84 -11.97 -3.81
C THR A 90 -3.04 -10.68 -3.64
N ASN A 91 -3.37 -9.64 -4.41
CA ASN A 91 -2.66 -8.39 -4.33
C ASN A 91 -2.92 -7.65 -3.01
N ALA A 92 -4.14 -7.74 -2.47
CA ALA A 92 -4.45 -7.22 -1.14
C ALA A 92 -3.61 -7.90 -0.03
N ILE A 93 -3.53 -9.23 -0.06
CA ILE A 93 -2.72 -10.03 0.89
C ILE A 93 -1.24 -9.65 0.77
N ILE A 94 -0.72 -9.51 -0.45
CA ILE A 94 0.68 -9.15 -0.67
C ILE A 94 0.95 -7.71 -0.21
N SER A 95 0.06 -6.76 -0.49
CA SER A 95 0.16 -5.37 -0.01
C SER A 95 0.25 -5.34 1.51
N TRP A 96 -0.61 -6.11 2.18
CA TRP A 96 -0.59 -6.27 3.62
C TRP A 96 0.72 -6.90 4.12
N ARG A 97 1.24 -7.92 3.43
CA ARG A 97 2.53 -8.53 3.78
C ARG A 97 3.70 -7.57 3.61
N LEU A 98 3.69 -6.73 2.57
CA LEU A 98 4.74 -5.75 2.28
C LEU A 98 4.81 -4.65 3.34
N CYS A 99 3.69 -4.30 3.98
CA CYS A 99 3.65 -3.28 5.04
C CYS A 99 4.66 -3.56 6.17
N LYS A 100 4.89 -4.85 6.50
CA LYS A 100 5.82 -5.27 7.56
C LYS A 100 7.29 -4.94 7.28
N TYR A 101 7.63 -4.73 6.01
CA TYR A 101 8.99 -4.44 5.56
C TYR A 101 9.16 -2.96 5.22
N GLU A 102 8.08 -2.19 5.22
CA GLU A 102 8.14 -0.77 4.92
C GLU A 102 8.76 -0.01 6.09
N SER A 103 9.90 0.60 5.81
CA SER A 103 10.72 1.35 6.78
C SER A 103 11.10 2.74 6.25
N ARG A 104 10.68 3.08 5.04
CA ARG A 104 10.95 4.37 4.40
C ARG A 104 9.92 5.40 4.85
N GLY A 105 10.35 6.65 4.83
CA GLY A 105 9.55 7.76 5.34
C GLY A 105 9.25 7.64 6.83
N ASN A 106 8.16 8.26 7.26
CA ASN A 106 7.49 8.03 8.54
C ASN A 106 6.74 6.67 8.49
N PRO A 107 7.22 5.66 9.23
CA PRO A 107 6.63 4.32 9.18
C PRO A 107 5.18 4.27 9.66
N ARG A 108 4.73 5.20 10.51
CA ARG A 108 3.33 5.25 10.99
C ARG A 108 2.35 5.63 9.90
N ILE A 109 2.80 6.37 8.89
CA ILE A 109 1.94 6.81 7.79
C ILE A 109 2.14 5.89 6.59
N ALA A 110 3.39 5.65 6.17
CA ALA A 110 3.68 4.88 4.97
C ALA A 110 3.18 3.43 5.08
N ARG A 111 3.44 2.78 6.21
CA ARG A 111 3.01 1.39 6.46
C ARG A 111 1.49 1.27 6.52
N VAL A 112 0.83 2.18 7.24
CA VAL A 112 -0.64 2.22 7.29
C VAL A 112 -1.20 2.44 5.90
N GLY A 113 -0.56 3.25 5.05
CA GLY A 113 -0.93 3.40 3.64
C GLY A 113 -0.99 2.06 2.88
N PHE A 114 -0.02 1.16 3.08
CA PHE A 114 -0.06 -0.19 2.49
C PHE A 114 -1.19 -1.07 3.04
N GLN A 115 -1.54 -0.93 4.31
CA GLN A 115 -2.67 -1.66 4.91
C GLN A 115 -4.01 -1.13 4.39
N VAL A 116 -4.16 0.19 4.33
CA VAL A 116 -5.32 0.86 3.73
C VAL A 116 -5.47 0.41 2.28
N MET A 117 -4.38 0.39 1.50
CA MET A 117 -4.39 -0.17 0.15
C MET A 117 -4.90 -1.61 0.15
N GLY A 118 -4.41 -2.45 1.05
CA GLY A 118 -4.88 -3.82 1.22
C GLY A 118 -6.38 -3.90 1.45
N LEU A 119 -6.96 -3.09 2.34
CA LEU A 119 -8.41 -3.05 2.58
C LEU A 119 -9.18 -2.54 1.36
N MET A 120 -8.68 -1.48 0.74
CA MET A 120 -9.27 -0.85 -0.44
C MET A 120 -9.18 -1.74 -1.67
N LEU A 121 -8.33 -2.77 -1.70
CA LEU A 121 -8.33 -3.80 -2.74
C LEU A 121 -9.18 -5.01 -2.36
N LEU A 122 -9.08 -5.46 -1.12
CA LEU A 122 -9.82 -6.64 -0.63
C LEU A 122 -11.33 -6.41 -0.70
N PHE A 123 -11.81 -5.25 -0.25
CA PHE A 123 -13.23 -4.98 -0.19
C PHE A 123 -13.90 -4.98 -1.59
N PRO A 124 -13.41 -4.24 -2.61
CA PRO A 124 -13.95 -4.33 -3.96
C PRO A 124 -13.83 -5.72 -4.58
N ALA A 125 -12.75 -6.49 -4.31
CA ALA A 125 -12.63 -7.86 -4.80
C ALA A 125 -13.74 -8.77 -4.23
N LEU A 126 -14.02 -8.67 -2.93
CA LEU A 126 -15.13 -9.39 -2.30
C LEU A 126 -16.50 -8.94 -2.84
N MET A 127 -16.66 -7.65 -3.11
CA MET A 127 -17.90 -7.12 -3.67
C MET A 127 -18.10 -7.49 -5.14
N CYS A 128 -17.03 -7.68 -5.92
CA CYS A 128 -17.09 -8.28 -7.25
C CYS A 128 -17.65 -9.70 -7.18
N TYR A 129 -17.21 -10.51 -6.21
CA TYR A 129 -17.73 -11.85 -5.98
C TYR A 129 -19.21 -11.85 -5.56
N ARG A 130 -19.60 -10.95 -4.65
CA ARG A 130 -20.96 -10.93 -4.08
C ARG A 130 -22.02 -10.28 -4.98
N ALA A 131 -21.69 -9.17 -5.62
CA ALA A 131 -22.67 -8.32 -6.29
C ALA A 131 -22.49 -8.28 -7.82
N ALA A 132 -21.34 -8.74 -8.34
CA ALA A 132 -21.01 -8.73 -9.78
C ALA A 132 -21.23 -7.36 -10.47
N ASN A 133 -21.14 -6.26 -9.72
CA ASN A 133 -21.41 -4.91 -10.21
C ASN A 133 -20.13 -4.29 -10.81
N PRO A 134 -20.18 -3.72 -12.03
CA PRO A 134 -19.06 -3.03 -12.68
C PRO A 134 -18.37 -1.96 -11.84
N VAL A 135 -19.10 -1.30 -10.93
CA VAL A 135 -18.55 -0.29 -10.01
C VAL A 135 -17.43 -0.87 -9.14
N TRP A 136 -17.60 -2.09 -8.65
CA TRP A 136 -16.59 -2.75 -7.81
C TRP A 136 -15.37 -3.18 -8.61
N TYR A 137 -15.55 -3.59 -9.87
CA TYR A 137 -14.41 -3.93 -10.71
C TYR A 137 -13.62 -2.69 -11.12
N HIS A 138 -14.30 -1.57 -11.38
CA HIS A 138 -13.66 -0.26 -11.57
C HIS A 138 -12.85 0.14 -10.34
N ALA A 139 -13.46 0.09 -9.14
CA ALA A 139 -12.75 0.41 -7.90
C ALA A 139 -11.54 -0.50 -7.66
N LEU A 140 -11.71 -1.82 -7.87
CA LEU A 140 -10.62 -2.79 -7.76
C LEU A 140 -9.47 -2.45 -8.72
N ALA A 141 -9.77 -2.19 -9.99
CA ALA A 141 -8.75 -1.93 -11.00
C ALA A 141 -8.05 -0.59 -10.74
N LYS A 142 -8.81 0.50 -10.62
CA LYS A 142 -8.30 1.87 -10.56
C LYS A 142 -7.56 2.19 -9.27
N MET A 143 -7.85 1.51 -8.16
CA MET A 143 -7.08 1.68 -6.92
C MET A 143 -5.58 1.38 -7.12
N HIS A 144 -5.21 0.52 -8.07
CA HIS A 144 -3.81 0.22 -8.39
C HIS A 144 -3.03 1.40 -8.97
N ASN A 145 -3.73 2.41 -9.53
CA ASN A 145 -3.08 3.63 -10.01
C ASN A 145 -2.46 4.45 -8.87
N ALA A 146 -2.82 4.18 -7.62
CA ALA A 146 -2.11 4.73 -6.47
C ALA A 146 -0.59 4.52 -6.57
N PHE A 147 -0.13 3.33 -7.00
CA PHE A 147 1.30 3.08 -7.17
C PHE A 147 1.92 4.04 -8.19
N VAL A 148 1.23 4.29 -9.31
CA VAL A 148 1.69 5.22 -10.35
C VAL A 148 1.72 6.64 -9.81
N TYR A 149 0.70 7.08 -9.09
CA TYR A 149 0.67 8.40 -8.45
C TYR A 149 1.79 8.59 -7.44
N VAL A 150 2.09 7.59 -6.61
CA VAL A 150 3.22 7.62 -5.68
C VAL A 150 4.53 7.89 -6.44
N ARG A 151 4.74 7.24 -7.60
CA ARG A 151 5.96 7.43 -8.39
C ARG A 151 6.03 8.81 -9.02
N TRP A 152 4.93 9.29 -9.59
CA TRP A 152 4.87 10.65 -10.13
C TRP A 152 5.10 11.70 -9.06
N LEU A 153 4.52 11.55 -7.87
CA LEU A 153 4.74 12.47 -6.75
C LEU A 153 6.19 12.47 -6.28
N ILE A 154 6.85 11.30 -6.21
CA ILE A 154 8.28 11.21 -5.88
C ILE A 154 9.14 11.88 -6.96
N ASP A 155 8.90 11.58 -8.23
CA ASP A 155 9.72 12.10 -9.34
C ASP A 155 9.56 13.62 -9.49
N VAL A 156 8.31 14.11 -9.46
CA VAL A 156 8.00 15.54 -9.59
C VAL A 156 8.42 16.29 -8.33
N GLY A 157 8.07 15.78 -7.14
CA GLY A 157 8.42 16.42 -5.87
C GLY A 157 9.93 16.49 -5.65
N GLY A 158 10.66 15.44 -6.03
CA GLY A 158 12.12 15.43 -6.01
C GLY A 158 12.73 16.37 -7.04
N GLY A 159 12.18 16.44 -8.25
CA GLY A 159 12.65 17.35 -9.30
C GLY A 159 12.41 18.83 -9.00
N LEU A 160 11.34 19.16 -8.27
CA LEU A 160 11.01 20.52 -7.85
C LEU A 160 11.72 20.96 -6.55
N GLY A 161 12.35 20.03 -5.83
CA GLY A 161 13.03 20.34 -4.56
C GLY A 161 12.08 20.84 -3.47
N ILE A 162 10.80 20.43 -3.50
CA ILE A 162 9.77 20.93 -2.56
C ILE A 162 10.03 20.46 -1.12
N PHE A 163 10.69 19.31 -0.96
CA PHE A 163 10.88 18.65 0.34
C PHE A 163 12.36 18.50 0.66
N ASP A 164 12.71 18.74 1.93
CA ASP A 164 14.10 18.74 2.41
C ASP A 164 14.73 17.34 2.47
N GLY A 165 13.92 16.28 2.40
CA GLY A 165 14.41 14.91 2.49
C GLY A 165 13.52 13.85 1.85
N PHE A 166 14.16 12.75 1.43
CA PHE A 166 13.47 11.61 0.82
C PHE A 166 12.43 10.97 1.74
N HIS A 167 12.64 10.99 3.06
CA HIS A 167 11.68 10.43 4.02
C HIS A 167 10.34 11.17 3.98
N GLU A 168 10.37 12.50 4.01
CA GLU A 168 9.16 13.33 3.95
C GLU A 168 8.46 13.19 2.60
N LEU A 169 9.23 13.35 1.51
CA LEU A 169 8.74 13.18 0.14
C LEU A 169 8.04 11.81 -0.03
N TYR A 170 8.65 10.74 0.45
CA TYR A 170 8.09 9.39 0.35
C TYR A 170 6.79 9.26 1.14
N THR A 171 6.74 9.75 2.38
CA THR A 171 5.55 9.69 3.22
C THR A 171 4.36 10.42 2.59
N ILE A 172 4.60 11.64 2.13
CA ILE A 172 3.58 12.47 1.48
C ILE A 172 3.13 11.82 0.19
N SER A 173 4.07 11.29 -0.61
CA SER A 173 3.76 10.60 -1.86
C SER A 173 2.91 9.35 -1.65
N VAL A 174 3.21 8.52 -0.63
CA VAL A 174 2.40 7.34 -0.27
C VAL A 174 0.99 7.74 0.15
N PHE A 175 0.88 8.74 1.02
CA PHE A 175 -0.43 9.22 1.49
C PHE A 175 -1.27 9.77 0.33
N PHE A 176 -0.77 10.78 -0.40
CA PHE A 176 -1.53 11.40 -1.49
C PHE A 176 -1.73 10.46 -2.68
N GLY A 177 -0.76 9.60 -3.00
CA GLY A 177 -0.92 8.58 -4.04
C GLY A 177 -2.05 7.60 -3.71
N GLY A 178 -2.16 7.18 -2.44
CA GLY A 178 -3.28 6.38 -1.97
C GLY A 178 -4.63 7.09 -2.11
N ILE A 179 -4.70 8.37 -1.75
CA ILE A 179 -5.92 9.19 -1.88
C ILE A 179 -6.31 9.38 -3.35
N LEU A 180 -5.36 9.67 -4.24
CA LEU A 180 -5.61 9.80 -5.69
C LEU A 180 -6.09 8.48 -6.30
N GLY A 181 -5.51 7.35 -5.87
CA GLY A 181 -5.99 6.03 -6.28
C GLY A 181 -7.40 5.73 -5.79
N ALA A 182 -7.76 6.14 -4.57
CA ALA A 182 -9.11 5.98 -4.04
C ALA A 182 -10.13 6.89 -4.78
N TRP A 183 -9.71 8.11 -5.11
CA TRP A 183 -10.50 9.05 -5.90
C TRP A 183 -10.76 8.52 -7.31
N GLU A 184 -9.73 8.07 -8.03
CA GLU A 184 -9.88 7.46 -9.34
C GLU A 184 -10.61 6.12 -9.28
N GLY A 185 -10.46 5.38 -8.18
CA GLY A 185 -11.22 4.19 -7.80
C GLY A 185 -12.72 4.36 -7.94
N ARG A 186 -13.24 5.56 -7.64
CA ARG A 186 -14.67 5.85 -7.54
C ARG A 186 -15.42 4.77 -6.75
N PHE A 187 -14.81 4.35 -5.63
CA PHE A 187 -15.42 3.49 -4.60
C PHE A 187 -16.84 3.98 -4.32
N PRO A 188 -17.77 3.05 -4.05
CA PRO A 188 -19.16 3.03 -4.56
C PRO A 188 -19.91 4.36 -4.44
N TRP A 189 -20.99 4.50 -5.21
CA TRP A 189 -21.76 5.76 -5.33
C TRP A 189 -20.96 6.87 -6.02
N ASP A 190 -20.45 6.56 -7.21
CA ASP A 190 -19.75 7.51 -8.09
C ASP A 190 -18.51 8.18 -7.49
N GLY A 191 -17.90 7.57 -6.47
CA GLY A 191 -16.67 8.05 -5.85
C GLY A 191 -16.86 8.99 -4.66
N ILE A 192 -18.11 9.28 -4.25
CA ILE A 192 -18.40 10.18 -3.12
C ILE A 192 -17.70 9.69 -1.84
N LEU A 193 -17.66 8.37 -1.61
CA LEU A 193 -17.13 7.81 -0.38
C LEU A 193 -15.69 7.30 -0.48
N GLY A 194 -15.08 7.25 -1.67
CA GLY A 194 -13.74 6.66 -1.82
C GLY A 194 -12.66 7.33 -0.99
N VAL A 195 -12.54 8.65 -1.13
CA VAL A 195 -11.57 9.44 -0.36
C VAL A 195 -11.93 9.46 1.14
N PRO A 196 -13.18 9.76 1.56
CA PRO A 196 -13.56 9.67 2.97
C PRO A 196 -13.26 8.31 3.60
N LEU A 197 -13.57 7.21 2.91
CA LEU A 197 -13.31 5.85 3.39
C LEU A 197 -11.81 5.59 3.56
N ALA A 198 -10.99 5.98 2.59
CA ALA A 198 -9.54 5.86 2.68
C ALA A 198 -8.99 6.65 3.89
N LEU A 199 -9.48 7.86 4.15
CA LEU A 199 -9.08 8.68 5.30
C LEU A 199 -9.51 8.05 6.63
N VAL A 200 -10.76 7.57 6.71
CA VAL A 200 -11.27 6.86 7.88
C VAL A 200 -10.43 5.62 8.16
N PHE A 201 -10.08 4.82 7.15
CA PHE A 201 -9.22 3.65 7.33
C PHE A 201 -7.81 4.02 7.79
N HIS A 202 -7.22 5.11 7.29
CA HIS A 202 -5.93 5.58 7.79
C HIS A 202 -5.99 5.90 9.28
N ILE A 203 -6.96 6.72 9.71
CA ILE A 203 -7.10 7.13 11.10
C ILE A 203 -7.42 5.91 11.98
N ALA A 204 -8.39 5.08 11.57
CA ALA A 204 -8.80 3.90 12.32
C ALA A 204 -7.64 2.92 12.50
N LEU A 205 -6.86 2.64 11.45
CA LEU A 205 -5.71 1.74 11.56
C LEU A 205 -4.62 2.32 12.45
N VAL A 206 -4.29 3.61 12.37
CA VAL A 206 -3.33 4.25 13.29
C VAL A 206 -3.79 4.09 14.76
N VAL A 207 -5.08 4.34 15.04
CA VAL A 207 -5.65 4.21 16.39
C VAL A 207 -5.62 2.75 16.85
N VAL A 208 -6.05 1.82 16.01
CA VAL A 208 -6.08 0.38 16.30
C VAL A 208 -4.66 -0.16 16.54
N GLU A 209 -3.69 0.18 15.70
CA GLU A 209 -2.29 -0.23 15.89
C GLU A 209 -1.72 0.28 17.21
N ARG A 210 -2.00 1.54 17.57
CA ARG A 210 -1.55 2.13 18.82
C ARG A 210 -2.22 1.48 20.02
N PHE A 211 -3.52 1.22 19.94
CA PHE A 211 -4.27 0.54 20.99
C PHE A 211 -3.78 -0.88 21.21
N ILE A 212 -3.65 -1.69 20.14
CA ILE A 212 -3.15 -3.06 20.26
C ILE A 212 -1.72 -3.05 20.82
N SER A 213 -0.89 -2.10 20.42
CA SER A 213 0.49 -1.99 20.93
C SER A 213 0.57 -1.69 22.41
N SER A 214 -0.36 -0.90 22.97
CA SER A 214 -0.37 -0.63 24.41
C SER A 214 -0.75 -1.86 25.23
N GLN A 215 -1.38 -2.86 24.60
CA GLN A 215 -1.73 -4.13 25.23
C GLN A 215 -0.63 -5.19 25.11
N ILE A 216 0.39 -4.98 24.25
CA ILE A 216 1.44 -5.97 24.00
C ILE A 216 2.67 -5.66 24.86
N THR A 217 2.91 -6.48 25.88
CA THR A 217 4.16 -6.48 26.64
C THR A 217 5.04 -7.68 26.28
N PRO A 218 6.37 -7.63 26.51
CA PRO A 218 7.27 -8.77 26.28
C PRO A 218 6.85 -10.03 27.05
N GLU A 219 6.37 -9.88 28.28
CA GLU A 219 5.92 -10.96 29.16
C GLU A 219 4.66 -11.65 28.61
N LEU A 220 3.74 -10.86 28.05
CA LEU A 220 2.48 -11.34 27.49
C LEU A 220 2.66 -12.17 26.22
N ILE A 221 3.69 -11.88 25.42
CA ILE A 221 4.04 -12.68 24.24
C ILE A 221 4.67 -14.01 24.65
N ASN A 222 5.55 -13.99 25.65
CA ASN A 222 6.24 -15.20 26.11
C ASN A 222 5.30 -16.18 26.81
N SER A 223 4.22 -15.69 27.42
CA SER A 223 3.24 -16.54 28.10
C SER A 223 2.24 -17.22 27.15
N GLN A 224 2.19 -16.83 25.87
CA GLN A 224 1.27 -17.35 24.83
C GLN A 224 -0.24 -17.35 25.22
N VAL A 225 -0.62 -16.63 26.29
CA VAL A 225 -1.98 -16.74 26.86
C VAL A 225 -3.04 -16.06 25.99
N ASN A 226 -2.66 -15.15 25.09
CA ASN A 226 -3.61 -14.39 24.27
C ASN A 226 -3.44 -14.64 22.75
N PRO A 227 -4.17 -15.61 22.16
CA PRO A 227 -4.06 -15.94 20.73
C PRO A 227 -4.51 -14.78 19.83
N PHE A 228 -5.40 -13.90 20.31
CA PHE A 228 -5.85 -12.73 19.55
C PHE A 228 -4.71 -11.72 19.36
N LEU A 229 -4.00 -11.36 20.43
CA LEU A 229 -2.85 -10.43 20.32
C LEU A 229 -1.72 -11.02 19.48
N TRP A 230 -1.50 -12.34 19.57
CA TRP A 230 -0.55 -13.03 18.71
C TRP A 230 -0.95 -12.96 17.24
N LEU A 231 -2.24 -13.13 16.94
CA LEU A 231 -2.77 -12.94 15.58
C LEU A 231 -2.57 -11.50 15.12
N MET A 232 -2.87 -10.48 15.94
CA MET A 232 -2.68 -9.07 15.58
C MET A 232 -1.22 -8.74 15.27
N LEU A 233 -0.29 -9.24 16.10
CA LEU A 233 1.15 -9.14 15.86
C LEU A 233 1.55 -9.88 14.58
N PHE A 234 1.00 -11.07 14.36
CA PHE A 234 1.27 -11.87 13.18
C PHE A 234 0.78 -11.18 11.92
N ILE A 235 -0.41 -10.59 11.89
CA ILE A 235 -0.94 -9.97 10.69
C ILE A 235 -0.33 -8.60 10.41
N GLY A 236 0.23 -7.90 11.40
CA GLY A 236 0.75 -6.55 11.14
C GLY A 236 -0.06 -5.42 11.76
N LEU A 237 -0.91 -5.66 12.77
CA LEU A 237 -1.76 -4.62 13.37
C LEU A 237 -1.20 -4.10 14.71
N VAL A 238 0.06 -3.68 14.71
CA VAL A 238 0.74 -3.08 15.88
C VAL A 238 1.62 -1.92 15.44
N ASP A 239 2.04 -1.00 16.30
CA ASP A 239 2.98 0.08 15.96
C ASP A 239 4.33 -0.54 15.54
N VAL A 240 5.03 0.13 14.63
CA VAL A 240 6.39 -0.21 14.19
C VAL A 240 7.35 -0.26 15.38
N GLY A 241 7.14 0.60 16.39
CA GLY A 241 7.90 0.58 17.63
C GLY A 241 7.86 -0.80 18.32
N THR A 242 6.67 -1.38 18.42
CA THR A 242 6.44 -2.69 19.06
C THR A 242 7.24 -3.80 18.37
N TYR A 243 7.33 -3.81 17.04
CA TYR A 243 8.17 -4.78 16.31
C TYR A 243 9.66 -4.66 16.62
N LYS A 244 10.16 -3.43 16.81
CA LYS A 244 11.57 -3.19 17.13
C LYS A 244 11.88 -3.65 18.55
N THR A 245 11.02 -3.32 19.51
CA THR A 245 11.20 -3.71 20.92
C THR A 245 11.19 -5.23 21.09
N LEU A 246 10.35 -5.95 20.36
CA LEU A 246 10.25 -7.41 20.45
C LEU A 246 11.36 -8.17 19.70
N LYS A 247 12.02 -7.54 18.72
CA LYS A 247 13.14 -8.12 17.98
C LYS A 247 14.52 -7.66 18.47
N GLY A 248 14.59 -6.66 19.34
CA GLY A 248 15.85 -6.18 19.91
C GLY A 248 16.51 -7.24 20.79
N PRO A 249 17.84 -7.30 20.87
CA PRO A 249 18.50 -8.13 21.87
C PRO A 249 17.98 -7.71 23.25
N ARG A 250 17.58 -8.68 24.07
CA ARG A 250 17.39 -8.45 25.50
C ARG A 250 18.72 -7.91 26.02
N VAL A 251 18.80 -6.60 26.26
CA VAL A 251 19.83 -6.09 27.15
C VAL A 251 19.45 -6.69 28.50
N VAL A 252 20.09 -7.81 28.82
CA VAL A 252 20.15 -8.31 30.19
C VAL A 252 20.72 -7.13 30.95
N SER A 253 19.94 -6.52 31.85
CA SER A 253 20.52 -5.60 32.82
C SER A 253 21.57 -6.42 33.55
N ASP A 254 22.83 -6.06 33.35
CA ASP A 254 23.93 -6.67 34.11
C ASP A 254 23.89 -6.04 35.51
N ASP A 255 22.86 -6.39 36.29
CA ASP A 255 22.70 -6.01 37.70
C ASP A 255 23.67 -6.79 38.60
N SER A 256 24.87 -7.14 38.11
CA SER A 256 25.79 -8.00 38.84
C SER A 256 27.23 -7.51 38.96
N LYS A 257 27.54 -6.26 38.56
CA LYS A 257 28.89 -5.69 38.75
C LYS A 257 28.86 -4.25 39.25
N ASP A 258 28.35 -4.06 40.46
CA ASP A 258 28.66 -2.89 41.28
C ASP A 258 28.96 -3.30 42.72
N VAL A 259 29.75 -4.36 42.86
CA VAL A 259 30.40 -4.73 44.13
C VAL A 259 31.89 -4.83 43.86
N GLY A 260 32.61 -3.77 44.26
CA GLY A 260 34.04 -3.80 44.55
C GLY A 260 34.95 -3.38 43.41
N ASP A 261 35.22 -2.07 43.32
CA ASP A 261 36.59 -1.61 43.06
C ASP A 261 36.79 -0.23 43.71
N THR A 262 36.82 -0.24 45.04
CA THR A 262 37.62 0.71 45.80
C THR A 262 39.05 0.17 45.79
N ASP A 263 39.94 0.75 44.99
CA ASP A 263 41.26 1.18 45.49
C ASP A 263 42.17 1.75 44.39
N ASN A 264 42.82 2.86 44.77
CA ASN A 264 44.13 3.34 44.32
C ASN A 264 44.30 3.86 42.90
N GLN A 265 44.26 5.19 42.74
CA GLN A 265 45.37 5.93 42.11
C GLN A 265 45.58 7.28 42.81
N THR A 266 46.70 7.35 43.54
CA THR A 266 47.46 8.57 43.89
C THR A 266 48.16 9.13 42.66
#